data_AF-A0A1N7SRU4-F1
#
_entry.id   AF-A0A1N7SRU4-F1
#
_cell.length_a   1.000
_cell.length_b   1.000
_cell.length_c   1.000
_cell.angle_alpha   90.00
_cell.angle_beta   90.00
_cell.angle_gamma   90.00
#
_symmetry.space_group_name_H-M   'P 1'
#
loop_
_entity.id
_entity.type
_entity.pdbx_description
1 polymer ?
#
loop_
_entity_poly.entity_id
_entity_poly.type
_entity_poly.pdbx_seq_one_letter_code
_entity_poly.pdbx_strand_id
1 'polypeptide(L)'
;MVSDDFYRALEDRFRGSRDVIKRRQSVYMPFVEALSTRIGKKMLDVGCGRAEWLELLKERGIESEGLDLNEDFVRAGQEMGLSVFRADAMEHLRAQADGAYAFISAFHVVEHLGFNNLLAFLKEAHRVVDDGGAILLETPNPANLVVGACNFYLDPTHERPIPSILLSFAAEYSGFERVVVVPVNRGELHNDLQLMPGELTGATVINKVVSALDQNLMQAPDYAIIAFKKQDADLIRIAESLVSASPLSTSKEEEEDVNALIERVLEAEKEAVLWREKAAQTAESLRRAEQAAVDAQSRAAAAEADANSAKQQVVALVNSTTWRMMGPVRGAVQVLKTVGFSRAGAKRVAKPVLVRGAAFLHAHPKLKDRVAWTLRRFPALRSRLVGIAGNEALGTAPAAPAVESVEQLTARARTVYQDLLQSKKSNHR
;
A
#
# COMPACT_ATOMS: atom_id res chain seq x y z
N MET A 1 48.95 -38.07 -6.73
CA MET A 1 49.77 -36.86 -6.87
C MET A 1 49.52 -36.33 -8.26
N VAL A 2 49.07 -35.09 -8.40
CA VAL A 2 48.93 -34.42 -9.70
C VAL A 2 50.33 -34.29 -10.30
N SER A 3 50.51 -34.48 -11.61
CA SER A 3 51.82 -34.30 -12.24
C SER A 3 52.14 -32.82 -12.40
N ASP A 4 53.43 -32.46 -12.31
CA ASP A 4 53.91 -31.09 -12.48
C ASP A 4 53.48 -30.50 -13.85
N ASP A 5 53.45 -31.33 -14.90
CA ASP A 5 52.96 -30.96 -16.23
C ASP A 5 51.48 -30.54 -16.23
N PHE A 6 50.63 -31.28 -15.50
CA PHE A 6 49.21 -30.95 -15.41
C PHE A 6 49.03 -29.66 -14.62
N TYR A 7 49.75 -29.51 -13.51
CA TYR A 7 49.68 -28.31 -12.66
C TYR A 7 50.09 -27.07 -13.45
N ARG A 8 51.18 -27.12 -14.22
CA ARG A 8 51.60 -26.02 -15.08
C ARG A 8 50.53 -25.66 -16.11
N ALA A 9 49.96 -26.66 -16.79
CA ALA A 9 48.90 -26.43 -17.79
C ALA A 9 47.62 -25.85 -17.16
N LEU A 10 47.31 -26.22 -15.91
CA LEU A 10 46.21 -25.67 -15.15
C LEU A 10 46.44 -24.19 -14.82
N GLU A 11 47.62 -23.84 -14.30
CA GLU A 11 47.98 -22.44 -14.01
C GLU A 11 47.99 -21.57 -15.26
N ASP A 12 48.57 -22.05 -16.36
CA ASP A 12 48.62 -21.31 -17.62
C ASP A 12 47.22 -21.01 -18.17
N ARG A 13 46.25 -21.90 -17.91
CA ARG A 13 44.87 -21.75 -18.37
C ARG A 13 44.02 -20.89 -17.45
N PHE A 14 44.14 -21.06 -16.13
CA PHE A 14 43.18 -20.52 -15.16
C PHE A 14 43.72 -19.38 -14.29
N ARG A 15 45.04 -19.31 -14.04
CA ARG A 15 45.65 -18.24 -13.23
C ARG A 15 45.65 -16.91 -14.00
N GLY A 16 45.87 -16.98 -15.31
CA GLY A 16 45.92 -15.82 -16.20
C GLY A 16 47.33 -15.52 -16.69
N SER A 17 47.45 -14.54 -17.60
CA SER A 17 48.74 -14.16 -18.16
C SER A 17 49.62 -13.48 -17.11
N ARG A 18 50.93 -13.53 -17.34
CA ARG A 18 51.95 -12.90 -16.50
C ARG A 18 51.66 -11.42 -16.20
N ASP A 19 51.31 -10.64 -17.23
CA ASP A 19 50.99 -9.22 -17.08
C ASP A 19 49.77 -8.98 -16.18
N VAL A 20 48.77 -9.87 -16.26
CA VAL A 20 47.60 -9.81 -15.37
C VAL A 20 48.01 -10.09 -13.94
N ILE A 21 48.84 -11.10 -13.68
CA ILE A 21 49.32 -11.43 -12.33
C ILE A 21 50.17 -10.30 -11.74
N LYS A 22 51.12 -9.76 -12.51
CA LYS A 22 51.92 -8.59 -12.07
C LYS A 22 51.03 -7.40 -11.73
N ARG A 23 50.00 -7.12 -12.54
CA ARG A 23 49.03 -6.05 -12.26
C ARG A 23 48.28 -6.31 -10.95
N ARG A 24 47.81 -7.54 -10.71
CA ARG A 24 47.11 -7.91 -9.48
C ARG A 24 48.00 -7.72 -8.24
N GLN A 25 49.21 -8.26 -8.28
CA GLN A 25 50.17 -8.15 -7.18
C GLN A 25 50.69 -6.72 -6.97
N SER A 26 50.61 -5.85 -7.99
CA SER A 26 51.05 -4.46 -7.87
C SER A 26 50.31 -3.65 -6.79
N VAL A 27 49.13 -4.11 -6.36
CA VAL A 27 48.36 -3.51 -5.25
C VAL A 27 49.17 -3.45 -3.95
N TYR A 28 50.10 -4.37 -3.73
CA TYR A 28 50.91 -4.42 -2.51
C TYR A 28 52.15 -3.53 -2.57
N MET A 29 52.51 -2.99 -3.74
CA MET A 29 53.75 -2.24 -3.91
C MET A 29 53.89 -1.03 -2.99
N PRO A 30 52.84 -0.20 -2.74
CA PRO A 30 52.98 0.93 -1.81
C PRO A 30 53.44 0.50 -0.41
N PHE A 31 52.97 -0.66 0.06
CA PHE A 31 53.36 -1.23 1.34
C PHE A 31 54.79 -1.79 1.28
N VAL A 32 55.10 -2.57 0.25
CA VAL A 32 56.39 -3.27 0.13
C VAL A 32 57.55 -2.29 -0.12
N GLU A 33 57.33 -1.23 -0.89
CA GLU A 33 58.30 -0.14 -1.08
C GLU A 33 58.54 0.62 0.24
N ALA A 34 57.47 0.90 1.01
CA ALA A 34 57.61 1.53 2.32
C ALA A 34 58.40 0.66 3.31
N LEU A 35 58.17 -0.66 3.28
CA LEU A 35 58.87 -1.62 4.14
C LEU A 35 60.35 -1.77 3.74
N SER A 36 60.66 -1.86 2.44
CA SER A 36 62.03 -2.05 1.96
C SER A 36 62.96 -0.89 2.31
N THR A 37 62.43 0.34 2.39
CA THR A 37 63.21 1.52 2.81
C THR A 37 63.53 1.55 4.31
N ARG A 38 62.78 0.79 5.13
CA ARG A 38 62.96 0.72 6.59
C ARG A 38 63.90 -0.40 7.00
N ILE A 39 63.87 -1.53 6.28
CA ILE A 39 64.61 -2.74 6.64
C ILE A 39 65.52 -3.14 5.48
N GLY A 40 66.83 -2.97 5.67
CA GLY A 40 67.87 -3.37 4.70
C GLY A 40 68.15 -4.87 4.67
N LYS A 41 67.10 -5.69 4.63
CA LYS A 41 67.20 -7.16 4.49
C LYS A 41 66.40 -7.60 3.26
N LYS A 42 66.79 -8.73 2.68
CA LYS A 42 66.10 -9.33 1.55
C LYS A 42 64.68 -9.78 1.91
N MET A 43 63.84 -9.90 0.88
CA MET A 43 62.50 -10.49 0.96
C MET A 43 62.51 -11.93 0.47
N LEU A 44 61.61 -12.76 1.01
CA LEU A 44 61.41 -14.14 0.58
C LEU A 44 60.03 -14.32 -0.02
N ASP A 45 59.94 -14.92 -1.20
CA ASP A 45 58.69 -15.40 -1.80
C ASP A 45 58.60 -16.93 -1.72
N VAL A 46 57.67 -17.42 -0.91
CA VAL A 46 57.43 -18.84 -0.69
C VAL A 46 56.42 -19.33 -1.72
N GLY A 47 56.76 -20.39 -2.46
CA GLY A 47 55.92 -20.89 -3.56
C GLY A 47 55.85 -19.90 -4.70
N CYS A 48 57.02 -19.41 -5.15
CA CYS A 48 57.10 -18.30 -6.09
C CYS A 48 56.55 -18.62 -7.49
N GLY A 49 56.30 -19.90 -7.83
CA GLY A 49 55.70 -20.32 -9.08
C GLY A 49 56.42 -19.73 -10.30
N ARG A 50 55.66 -19.06 -11.18
CA ARG A 50 56.22 -18.40 -12.38
C ARG A 50 57.02 -17.12 -12.08
N ALA A 51 57.26 -16.81 -10.81
CA ALA A 51 58.12 -15.73 -10.31
C ALA A 51 57.70 -14.31 -10.74
N GLU A 52 56.41 -14.10 -11.00
CA GLU A 52 55.88 -12.76 -11.36
C GLU A 52 56.13 -11.71 -10.26
N TRP A 53 56.01 -12.13 -9.00
CA TRP A 53 56.23 -11.27 -7.85
C TRP A 53 57.70 -10.85 -7.73
N LEU A 54 58.63 -11.81 -7.85
CA LEU A 54 60.07 -11.55 -7.80
C LEU A 54 60.54 -10.64 -8.93
N GLU A 55 59.97 -10.81 -10.13
CA GLU A 55 60.22 -9.90 -11.24
C GLU A 55 59.77 -8.47 -10.90
N LEU A 56 58.56 -8.32 -10.35
CA LEU A 56 58.04 -7.01 -9.94
C LEU A 56 58.91 -6.36 -8.85
N LEU A 57 59.37 -7.12 -7.86
CA LEU A 57 60.30 -6.63 -6.84
C LEU A 57 61.64 -6.20 -7.45
N LYS A 58 62.19 -6.98 -8.38
CA LYS A 58 63.44 -6.67 -9.09
C LYS A 58 63.32 -5.39 -9.92
N GLU A 59 62.20 -5.18 -10.60
CA GLU A 59 61.91 -3.94 -11.34
C GLU A 59 61.90 -2.70 -10.45
N ARG A 60 61.63 -2.88 -9.16
CA ARG A 60 61.63 -1.82 -8.14
C ARG A 60 62.94 -1.73 -7.35
N GLY A 61 63.95 -2.52 -7.74
CA GLY A 61 65.25 -2.55 -7.08
C GLY A 61 65.22 -3.17 -5.67
N ILE A 62 64.20 -3.98 -5.37
CA ILE A 62 64.04 -4.63 -4.07
C ILE A 62 64.73 -6.00 -4.11
N GLU A 63 65.69 -6.19 -3.19
CA GLU A 63 66.41 -7.45 -3.06
C GLU A 63 65.47 -8.56 -2.56
N SER A 64 65.32 -9.61 -3.35
CA SER A 64 64.41 -10.70 -3.07
C SER A 64 64.94 -12.03 -3.60
N GLU A 65 64.49 -13.10 -2.96
CA GLU A 65 64.67 -14.47 -3.42
C GLU A 65 63.35 -15.23 -3.29
N GLY A 66 63.17 -16.29 -4.06
CA GLY A 66 62.03 -17.17 -3.90
C GLY A 66 62.38 -18.63 -4.00
N LEU A 67 61.47 -19.44 -3.46
CA LEU A 67 61.58 -20.88 -3.46
C LEU A 67 60.33 -21.52 -4.05
N ASP A 68 60.52 -22.66 -4.73
CA ASP A 68 59.44 -23.49 -5.23
C ASP A 68 59.88 -24.96 -5.22
N LEU A 69 58.92 -25.89 -5.16
CA LEU A 69 59.20 -27.33 -5.26
C LEU A 69 59.35 -27.78 -6.71
N ASN A 70 58.70 -27.07 -7.64
CA ASN A 70 58.67 -27.39 -9.06
C ASN A 70 59.94 -26.88 -9.78
N GLU A 71 60.73 -27.81 -10.29
CA GLU A 71 62.01 -27.52 -10.93
C GLU A 71 61.88 -26.75 -12.25
N ASP A 72 60.76 -26.88 -12.96
CA ASP A 72 60.50 -26.13 -14.20
C ASP A 72 60.30 -24.64 -13.91
N PHE A 73 59.58 -24.31 -12.84
CA PHE A 73 59.38 -22.93 -12.39
C PHE A 73 60.70 -22.31 -11.93
N VAL A 74 61.49 -23.04 -11.15
CA VAL A 74 62.82 -22.60 -10.70
C VAL A 74 63.72 -22.31 -11.90
N ARG A 75 63.80 -23.23 -12.87
CA ARG A 75 64.62 -23.07 -14.07
C ARG A 75 64.17 -21.85 -14.89
N ALA A 76 62.87 -21.70 -15.14
CA ALA A 76 62.35 -20.54 -15.86
C ALA A 76 62.66 -19.21 -15.13
N GLY A 77 62.50 -19.17 -13.81
CA GLY A 77 62.87 -18.02 -12.96
C GLY A 77 64.35 -17.62 -13.11
N GLN A 78 65.24 -18.61 -13.06
CA GLN A 78 66.68 -18.42 -13.22
C GLN A 78 67.07 -17.95 -14.62
N GLU A 79 66.43 -18.47 -15.67
CA GLU A 79 66.64 -18.02 -17.06
C GLU A 79 66.27 -16.53 -17.25
N MET A 80 65.39 -15.99 -16.41
CA MET A 80 65.02 -14.57 -16.37
C MET A 80 65.95 -13.74 -15.47
N GLY A 81 66.99 -14.36 -14.91
CA GLY A 81 67.94 -13.76 -13.99
C GLY A 81 67.34 -13.39 -12.64
N LEU A 82 66.30 -14.10 -12.18
CA LEU A 82 65.72 -13.96 -10.85
C LEU A 82 66.43 -14.88 -9.86
N SER A 83 66.47 -14.49 -8.58
CA SER A 83 67.02 -15.34 -7.51
C SER A 83 65.96 -16.35 -7.08
N VAL A 84 65.93 -17.50 -7.75
CA VAL A 84 64.98 -18.58 -7.47
C VAL A 84 65.74 -19.88 -7.25
N PHE A 85 65.34 -20.67 -6.24
CA PHE A 85 65.95 -21.96 -5.94
C PHE A 85 64.91 -23.01 -5.53
N ARG A 86 65.26 -24.28 -5.72
CA ARG A 86 64.38 -25.39 -5.35
C ARG A 86 64.54 -25.72 -3.88
N ALA A 87 63.48 -25.59 -3.09
CA ALA A 87 63.48 -25.97 -1.67
C ALA A 87 62.05 -26.21 -1.14
N ASP A 88 61.94 -27.03 -0.09
CA ASP A 88 60.73 -27.07 0.73
C ASP A 88 60.67 -25.83 1.63
N ALA A 89 59.49 -25.21 1.72
CA ALA A 89 59.29 -23.99 2.47
C ALA A 89 59.61 -24.16 3.97
N MET A 90 59.16 -25.25 4.58
CA MET A 90 59.36 -25.49 6.01
C MET A 90 60.82 -25.83 6.33
N GLU A 91 61.46 -26.65 5.50
CA GLU A 91 62.89 -26.96 5.64
C GLU A 91 63.74 -25.70 5.49
N HIS A 92 63.44 -24.88 4.49
CA HIS A 92 64.15 -23.62 4.25
C HIS A 92 64.00 -22.67 5.43
N LEU A 93 62.78 -22.38 5.88
CA LEU A 93 62.54 -21.45 6.99
C LEU A 93 63.24 -21.92 8.28
N ARG A 94 63.22 -23.22 8.60
CA ARG A 94 63.92 -23.78 9.77
C ARG A 94 65.44 -23.63 9.71
N ALA A 95 66.02 -23.60 8.51
CA ALA A 95 67.45 -23.42 8.31
C ALA A 95 67.90 -21.96 8.42
N GLN A 96 66.97 -20.99 8.38
CA GLN A 96 67.30 -19.57 8.47
C GLN A 96 67.41 -19.10 9.92
N ALA A 97 68.27 -18.09 10.13
CA ALA A 97 68.40 -17.41 11.41
C ALA A 97 67.15 -16.57 11.74
N ASP A 98 66.98 -16.26 13.03
CA ASP A 98 65.94 -15.36 13.50
C ASP A 98 66.09 -13.98 12.85
N GLY A 99 64.98 -13.40 12.38
CA GLY A 99 64.98 -12.11 11.71
C GLY A 99 65.80 -12.06 10.40
N ALA A 100 66.01 -13.17 9.70
CA ALA A 100 66.74 -13.21 8.42
C ALA A 100 66.09 -12.36 7.30
N TYR A 101 64.76 -12.19 7.29
CA TYR A 101 64.03 -11.53 6.20
C TYR A 101 63.32 -10.26 6.64
N ALA A 102 63.29 -9.25 5.79
CA ALA A 102 62.43 -8.08 6.00
C ALA A 102 60.94 -8.43 5.84
N PHE A 103 60.66 -9.31 4.88
CA PHE A 103 59.32 -9.63 4.43
C PHE A 103 59.25 -11.04 3.87
N ILE A 104 58.13 -11.73 4.14
CA ILE A 104 57.85 -13.04 3.56
C ILE A 104 56.49 -12.99 2.88
N SER A 105 56.45 -13.22 1.57
CA SER A 105 55.22 -13.40 0.81
C SER A 105 54.94 -14.86 0.52
N ALA A 106 53.66 -15.22 0.44
CA ALA A 106 53.20 -16.49 -0.11
C ALA A 106 51.87 -16.25 -0.84
N PHE A 107 51.88 -16.39 -2.16
CA PHE A 107 50.70 -16.21 -3.00
C PHE A 107 50.16 -17.57 -3.40
N HIS A 108 48.93 -17.87 -3.00
CA HIS A 108 48.27 -19.13 -3.32
C HIS A 108 49.07 -20.37 -2.85
N VAL A 109 49.54 -20.33 -1.60
CA VAL A 109 50.30 -21.44 -0.97
C VAL A 109 49.55 -22.04 0.22
N VAL A 110 48.95 -21.18 1.06
CA VAL A 110 48.41 -21.60 2.36
C VAL A 110 47.20 -22.52 2.23
N GLU A 111 46.46 -22.45 1.12
CA GLU A 111 45.34 -23.32 0.78
C GLU A 111 45.75 -24.75 0.44
N HIS A 112 47.02 -24.99 0.13
CA HIS A 112 47.61 -26.31 -0.08
C HIS A 112 48.18 -26.91 1.22
N LEU A 113 48.20 -26.15 2.31
CA LEU A 113 48.73 -26.60 3.60
C LEU A 113 47.61 -27.15 4.48
N GLY A 114 47.78 -28.38 4.96
CA GLY A 114 47.01 -28.87 6.10
C GLY A 114 47.18 -27.95 7.32
N PHE A 115 46.13 -27.79 8.13
CA PHE A 115 46.08 -26.77 9.19
C PHE A 115 47.24 -26.80 10.19
N ASN A 116 47.75 -27.99 10.55
CA ASN A 116 48.92 -28.12 11.41
C ASN A 116 50.20 -27.58 10.76
N ASN A 117 50.37 -27.80 9.46
CA ASN A 117 51.49 -27.28 8.69
C ASN A 117 51.39 -25.77 8.53
N LEU A 118 50.18 -25.23 8.34
CA LEU A 118 49.94 -23.79 8.34
C LEU A 118 50.38 -23.14 9.66
N LEU A 119 50.02 -23.70 10.82
CA LEU A 119 50.48 -23.19 12.12
C LEU A 119 52.00 -23.29 12.30
N ALA A 120 52.62 -24.37 11.81
CA ALA A 120 54.07 -24.51 11.84
C ALA A 120 54.76 -23.48 10.94
N PHE A 121 54.21 -23.25 9.75
CA PHE A 121 54.67 -22.24 8.79
C PHE A 121 54.61 -20.84 9.40
N LEU A 122 53.46 -20.46 9.98
CA LEU A 122 53.29 -19.15 10.61
C LEU A 122 54.28 -18.91 11.76
N LYS A 123 54.57 -19.94 12.57
CA LYS A 123 55.56 -19.85 13.65
C LYS A 123 56.98 -19.65 13.14
N GLU A 124 57.39 -20.41 12.12
CA GLU A 124 58.72 -20.24 11.53
C GLU A 124 58.83 -18.90 10.80
N ALA A 125 57.80 -18.50 10.04
CA ALA A 125 57.74 -17.20 9.38
C ALA A 125 57.84 -16.05 10.39
N HIS A 126 57.14 -16.12 11.52
CA HIS A 126 57.27 -15.16 12.62
C HIS A 126 58.69 -15.12 13.20
N ARG A 127 59.34 -16.27 13.36
CA ARG A 127 60.72 -16.34 13.87
C ARG A 127 61.71 -15.69 12.92
N VAL A 128 61.65 -16.02 11.64
CA VAL A 128 62.63 -15.60 10.63
C VAL A 128 62.37 -14.21 10.05
N VAL A 129 61.17 -13.65 10.21
CA VAL A 129 60.91 -12.25 9.84
C VAL A 129 61.49 -11.30 10.87
N ASP A 130 62.05 -10.18 10.41
CA ASP A 130 62.59 -9.10 11.23
C ASP A 130 61.53 -8.54 12.18
N ASP A 131 61.96 -8.01 13.33
CA ASP A 131 61.06 -7.42 14.33
C ASP A 131 60.20 -6.28 13.78
N GLY A 132 60.72 -5.48 12.82
CA GLY A 132 59.94 -4.47 12.10
C GLY A 132 59.25 -5.00 10.84
N GLY A 133 59.45 -6.27 10.52
CA GLY A 133 58.98 -6.91 9.30
C GLY A 133 57.55 -7.43 9.39
N ALA A 134 57.10 -7.97 8.25
CA ALA A 134 55.74 -8.51 8.10
C ALA A 134 55.73 -9.71 7.17
N ILE A 135 54.61 -10.44 7.18
CA ILE A 135 54.32 -11.47 6.19
C ILE A 135 53.07 -11.09 5.39
N LEU A 136 53.00 -11.54 4.13
CA LEU A 136 51.82 -11.42 3.28
C LEU A 136 51.40 -12.79 2.78
N LEU A 137 50.16 -13.17 3.04
CA LEU A 137 49.59 -14.44 2.58
C LEU A 137 48.33 -14.14 1.78
N GLU A 138 48.35 -14.39 0.48
CA GLU A 138 47.19 -14.28 -0.42
C GLU A 138 46.61 -15.66 -0.71
N THR A 139 45.29 -15.80 -0.62
CA THR A 139 44.58 -17.07 -0.81
C THR A 139 43.15 -16.80 -1.31
N PRO A 140 42.50 -17.78 -1.98
CA PRO A 140 41.11 -17.66 -2.40
C PRO A 140 40.17 -17.37 -1.24
N ASN A 141 39.21 -16.48 -1.45
CA ASN A 141 38.30 -16.01 -0.43
C ASN A 141 37.01 -16.85 -0.36
N PRO A 142 36.80 -17.67 0.68
CA PRO A 142 35.55 -18.43 0.82
C PRO A 142 34.32 -17.57 1.13
N ALA A 143 34.49 -16.28 1.48
CA ALA A 143 33.37 -15.36 1.65
C ALA A 143 32.78 -14.90 0.30
N ASN A 144 33.45 -15.20 -0.83
CA ASN A 144 32.83 -15.15 -2.14
C ASN A 144 32.16 -16.49 -2.44
N LEU A 145 30.85 -16.49 -2.71
CA LEU A 145 30.05 -17.69 -2.90
C LEU A 145 30.55 -18.56 -4.05
N VAL A 146 30.89 -17.96 -5.19
CA VAL A 146 31.35 -18.71 -6.37
C VAL A 146 32.73 -19.33 -6.11
N VAL A 147 33.60 -18.58 -5.43
CA VAL A 147 34.92 -19.09 -5.04
C VAL A 147 34.77 -20.25 -4.06
N GLY A 148 34.09 -20.04 -2.94
CA GLY A 148 33.95 -21.04 -1.88
C GLY A 148 33.15 -22.28 -2.28
N ALA A 149 32.19 -22.17 -3.20
CA ALA A 149 31.36 -23.29 -3.64
C ALA A 149 31.91 -24.04 -4.87
N CYS A 150 32.66 -23.36 -5.76
CA CYS A 150 33.07 -23.92 -7.05
C CYS A 150 34.55 -23.70 -7.35
N ASN A 151 35.00 -22.44 -7.51
CA ASN A 151 36.33 -22.18 -8.10
C ASN A 151 37.47 -22.70 -7.22
N PHE A 152 37.29 -22.71 -5.90
CA PHE A 152 38.24 -23.30 -4.97
C PHE A 152 38.53 -24.77 -5.29
N TYR A 153 37.56 -25.53 -5.79
CA TYR A 153 37.72 -26.96 -6.08
C TYR A 153 38.18 -27.25 -7.52
N LEU A 154 38.48 -26.21 -8.32
CA LEU A 154 39.09 -26.40 -9.65
C LEU A 154 40.52 -26.92 -9.55
N ASP A 155 41.25 -26.52 -8.51
CA ASP A 155 42.52 -27.11 -8.17
C ASP A 155 42.29 -28.30 -7.22
N PRO A 156 42.56 -29.55 -7.65
CA PRO A 156 42.37 -30.73 -6.82
C PRO A 156 43.42 -30.88 -5.70
N THR A 157 44.43 -30.02 -5.66
CA THR A 157 45.49 -30.03 -4.64
C THR A 157 45.18 -29.13 -3.45
N HIS A 158 44.15 -28.29 -3.53
CA HIS A 158 43.68 -27.51 -2.38
C HIS A 158 43.14 -28.42 -1.28
N GLU A 159 43.46 -28.11 -0.04
CA GLU A 159 42.96 -28.85 1.12
C GLU A 159 41.58 -28.37 1.55
N ARG A 160 41.48 -27.11 2.01
CA ARG A 160 40.23 -26.53 2.55
C ARG A 160 40.21 -25.01 2.37
N PRO A 161 39.04 -24.42 2.10
CA PRO A 161 38.92 -22.96 2.10
C PRO A 161 39.21 -22.40 3.49
N ILE A 162 39.97 -21.31 3.56
CA ILE A 162 40.39 -20.68 4.83
C ILE A 162 39.67 -19.33 4.95
N PRO A 163 38.75 -19.16 5.93
CA PRO A 163 38.17 -17.85 6.19
C PRO A 163 39.25 -16.86 6.67
N SER A 164 39.18 -15.61 6.22
CA SER A 164 40.14 -14.56 6.61
C SER A 164 40.24 -14.39 8.12
N ILE A 165 39.13 -14.48 8.84
CA ILE A 165 39.09 -14.42 10.31
C ILE A 165 39.94 -15.55 10.94
N LEU A 166 39.88 -16.76 10.39
CA LEU A 166 40.66 -17.90 10.89
C LEU A 166 42.14 -17.72 10.60
N LEU A 167 42.50 -17.26 9.39
CA LEU A 167 43.90 -17.05 9.02
C LEU A 167 44.54 -15.92 9.85
N SER A 168 43.80 -14.83 10.07
CA SER A 168 44.24 -13.72 10.94
C SER A 168 44.46 -14.19 12.37
N PHE A 169 43.49 -14.91 12.94
CA PHE A 169 43.62 -15.46 14.29
C PHE A 169 44.81 -16.44 14.39
N ALA A 170 45.03 -17.29 13.38
CA ALA A 170 46.16 -18.22 13.37
C ALA A 170 47.51 -17.49 13.33
N ALA A 171 47.60 -16.37 12.60
CA ALA A 171 48.79 -15.52 12.59
C ALA A 171 49.01 -14.87 13.97
N GLU A 172 47.98 -14.26 14.57
CA GLU A 172 48.06 -13.68 15.92
C GLU A 172 48.48 -14.73 16.97
N TYR A 173 47.87 -15.91 16.92
CA TYR A 173 48.23 -17.04 17.77
C TYR A 173 49.69 -17.49 17.60
N SER A 174 50.28 -17.26 16.42
CA SER A 174 51.66 -17.61 16.11
C SER A 174 52.67 -16.51 16.50
N GLY A 175 52.21 -15.35 16.99
CA GLY A 175 53.04 -14.30 17.58
C GLY A 175 52.93 -12.93 16.92
N PHE A 176 52.26 -12.81 15.77
CA PHE A 176 52.10 -11.52 15.09
C PHE A 176 51.20 -10.57 15.91
N GLU A 177 51.64 -9.33 16.13
CA GLU A 177 50.93 -8.37 17.00
C GLU A 177 49.73 -7.69 16.33
N ARG A 178 49.72 -7.63 14.99
CA ARG A 178 48.65 -6.98 14.21
C ARG A 178 48.50 -7.65 12.85
N VAL A 179 47.25 -7.87 12.42
CA VAL A 179 46.93 -8.40 11.09
C VAL A 179 45.95 -7.50 10.33
N VAL A 180 46.33 -7.04 9.14
CA VAL A 180 45.43 -6.31 8.23
C VAL A 180 44.94 -7.29 7.16
N VAL A 181 43.62 -7.36 6.97
CA VAL A 181 43.00 -8.15 5.89
C VAL A 181 42.76 -7.23 4.70
N VAL A 182 43.27 -7.61 3.53
CA VAL A 182 43.16 -6.86 2.28
C VAL A 182 42.37 -7.68 1.26
N PRO A 183 41.09 -7.37 1.00
CA PRO A 183 40.34 -8.00 -0.08
C PRO A 183 40.91 -7.56 -1.44
N VAL A 184 41.16 -8.50 -2.35
CA VAL A 184 41.84 -8.21 -3.64
C VAL A 184 41.16 -8.88 -4.84
N ASN A 185 41.53 -8.43 -6.05
CA ASN A 185 41.06 -8.96 -7.33
C ASN A 185 39.55 -8.78 -7.62
N ARG A 186 38.87 -7.87 -6.90
CA ARG A 186 37.42 -7.63 -7.05
C ARG A 186 37.02 -7.17 -8.46
N GLY A 187 37.77 -6.25 -9.07
CA GLY A 187 37.47 -5.70 -10.40
C GLY A 187 37.56 -6.71 -11.55
N GLU A 188 37.92 -7.96 -11.27
CA GLU A 188 37.97 -9.06 -12.23
C GLU A 188 36.65 -9.88 -12.23
N LEU A 189 35.69 -9.54 -11.35
CA LEU A 189 34.35 -10.11 -11.37
C LEU A 189 33.60 -9.60 -12.62
N HIS A 190 33.22 -10.51 -13.51
CA HIS A 190 32.59 -10.14 -14.80
C HIS A 190 31.10 -9.77 -14.69
N ASN A 191 30.53 -9.81 -13.48
CA ASN A 191 29.09 -9.64 -13.22
C ASN A 191 28.84 -8.69 -12.04
N ASP A 192 29.44 -7.50 -12.08
CA ASP A 192 29.19 -6.52 -11.03
C ASP A 192 27.72 -6.09 -11.05
N LEU A 193 27.07 -6.27 -9.89
CA LEU A 193 25.75 -5.72 -9.67
C LEU A 193 25.87 -4.19 -9.69
N GLN A 194 24.82 -3.53 -10.17
CA GLN A 194 24.75 -2.07 -10.17
C GLN A 194 23.54 -1.63 -9.37
N LEU A 195 23.72 -0.53 -8.64
CA LEU A 195 22.59 0.14 -7.99
C LEU A 195 21.67 0.72 -9.07
N MET A 196 20.38 0.57 -8.86
CA MET A 196 19.35 1.27 -9.62
C MET A 196 19.37 2.77 -9.30
N PRO A 197 19.06 3.64 -10.28
CA PRO A 197 18.84 5.06 -10.05
C PRO A 197 17.78 5.29 -8.96
N GLY A 198 18.08 6.16 -8.00
CA GLY A 198 17.24 6.39 -6.81
C GLY A 198 15.87 7.01 -7.11
N GLU A 199 15.68 7.57 -8.30
CA GLU A 199 14.42 8.16 -8.75
C GLU A 199 13.36 7.12 -9.14
N LEU A 200 13.77 5.86 -9.33
CA LEU A 200 12.85 4.78 -9.70
C LEU A 200 12.10 4.25 -8.47
N THR A 201 10.80 4.02 -8.63
CA THR A 201 9.98 3.41 -7.56
C THR A 201 10.52 2.02 -7.21
N GLY A 202 10.84 1.80 -5.93
CA GLY A 202 11.40 0.54 -5.44
C GLY A 202 12.92 0.40 -5.55
N ALA A 203 13.63 1.40 -6.11
CA ALA A 203 15.09 1.39 -6.22
C ALA A 203 15.78 1.20 -4.86
N THR A 204 15.30 1.86 -3.80
CA THR A 204 15.89 1.73 -2.46
C THR A 204 15.88 0.29 -1.94
N VAL A 205 14.77 -0.44 -2.13
CA VAL A 205 14.64 -1.84 -1.69
C VAL A 205 15.57 -2.74 -2.51
N ILE A 206 15.58 -2.57 -3.83
CA ILE A 206 16.43 -3.35 -4.73
C ILE A 206 17.91 -3.08 -4.45
N ASN A 207 18.30 -1.82 -4.27
CA ASN A 207 19.66 -1.41 -3.95
C ASN A 207 20.15 -2.00 -2.63
N LYS A 208 19.28 -2.10 -1.62
CA LYS A 208 19.59 -2.79 -0.37
C LYS A 208 19.81 -4.29 -0.57
N VAL A 209 18.97 -4.96 -1.36
CA VAL A 209 19.16 -6.39 -1.69
C VAL A 209 20.46 -6.59 -2.46
N VAL A 210 20.72 -5.74 -3.47
CA VAL A 210 21.96 -5.75 -4.25
C VAL A 210 23.16 -5.55 -3.35
N SER A 211 23.14 -4.55 -2.47
CA SER A 211 24.21 -4.27 -1.51
C SER A 211 24.41 -5.44 -0.54
N ALA A 212 23.33 -6.04 -0.03
CA ALA A 212 23.41 -7.18 0.88
C ALA A 212 24.00 -8.42 0.19
N LEU A 213 23.58 -8.72 -1.05
CA LEU A 213 24.16 -9.80 -1.84
C LEU A 213 25.64 -9.55 -2.12
N ASP A 214 25.97 -8.32 -2.51
CA ASP A 214 27.33 -7.91 -2.79
C ASP A 214 28.26 -8.05 -1.57
N GLN A 215 27.86 -7.52 -0.42
CA GLN A 215 28.65 -7.53 0.81
C GLN A 215 28.80 -8.94 1.42
N ASN A 216 27.77 -9.78 1.32
CA ASN A 216 27.74 -11.07 2.02
C ASN A 216 28.11 -12.26 1.13
N LEU A 217 27.92 -12.17 -0.19
CA LEU A 217 28.08 -13.30 -1.12
C LEU A 217 29.04 -13.02 -2.28
N MET A 218 29.31 -11.75 -2.61
CA MET A 218 30.19 -11.36 -3.72
C MET A 218 31.37 -10.52 -3.26
N GLN A 219 31.94 -10.88 -2.11
CA GLN A 219 33.21 -10.30 -1.68
C GLN A 219 34.31 -10.53 -2.73
N ALA A 220 35.42 -9.81 -2.59
CA ALA A 220 36.56 -9.96 -3.48
C ALA A 220 36.98 -11.45 -3.58
N PRO A 221 37.31 -11.96 -4.79
CA PRO A 221 37.51 -13.39 -5.01
C PRO A 221 38.73 -13.95 -4.25
N ASP A 222 39.71 -13.10 -3.96
CA ASP A 222 40.86 -13.43 -3.13
C ASP A 222 40.94 -12.44 -1.96
N TYR A 223 41.65 -12.84 -0.90
CA TYR A 223 42.07 -11.92 0.13
C TYR A 223 43.52 -12.18 0.48
N ALA A 224 44.21 -11.14 0.92
CA ALA A 224 45.49 -11.27 1.58
C ALA A 224 45.40 -10.88 3.05
N ILE A 225 46.26 -11.47 3.87
CA ILE A 225 46.59 -10.91 5.18
C ILE A 225 48.00 -10.32 5.15
N ILE A 226 48.17 -9.16 5.75
CA ILE A 226 49.47 -8.59 6.08
C ILE A 226 49.61 -8.65 7.60
N ALA A 227 50.45 -9.57 8.10
CA ALA A 227 50.67 -9.77 9.53
C ALA A 227 52.01 -9.19 9.95
N PHE A 228 51.97 -8.27 10.90
CA PHE A 228 53.09 -7.50 11.40
C PHE A 228 53.67 -8.18 12.64
N LYS A 229 54.99 -8.40 12.65
CA LYS A 229 55.64 -8.99 13.83
C LYS A 229 55.50 -8.08 15.04
N LYS A 230 55.77 -6.78 14.85
CA LYS A 230 55.47 -5.73 15.83
C LYS A 230 54.60 -4.64 15.22
N GLN A 231 53.84 -3.94 16.06
CA GLN A 231 53.04 -2.81 15.59
C GLN A 231 53.90 -1.67 15.04
N ASP A 232 53.66 -1.29 13.79
CA ASP A 232 54.20 -0.08 13.16
C ASP A 232 53.04 0.75 12.59
N ALA A 233 52.74 1.87 13.25
CA ALA A 233 51.57 2.68 12.94
C ALA A 233 51.56 3.25 11.52
N ASP A 234 52.73 3.52 10.92
CA ASP A 234 52.80 4.03 9.56
C ASP A 234 52.54 2.93 8.54
N LEU A 235 53.21 1.79 8.69
CA LEU A 235 53.06 0.67 7.77
C LEU A 235 51.67 0.06 7.85
N ILE A 236 51.08 0.01 9.05
CA ILE A 236 49.68 -0.41 9.25
C ILE A 236 48.74 0.52 8.49
N ARG A 237 48.92 1.84 8.56
CA ARG A 237 48.10 2.79 7.79
C ARG A 237 48.23 2.59 6.29
N ILE A 238 49.43 2.29 5.79
CA ILE A 238 49.65 2.00 4.36
C ILE A 238 48.96 0.69 3.99
N ALA A 239 49.06 -0.36 4.80
CA ALA A 239 48.36 -1.62 4.56
C ALA A 239 46.83 -1.43 4.59
N GLU A 240 46.30 -0.64 5.52
CA GLU A 240 44.88 -0.33 5.63
C GLU A 240 44.37 0.50 4.44
N SER A 241 45.22 1.32 3.80
CA SER A 241 44.83 2.06 2.59
C SER A 241 44.72 1.17 1.35
N LEU A 242 45.27 -0.05 1.39
CA LEU A 242 45.10 -1.05 0.32
C LEU A 242 43.70 -1.67 0.33
N VAL A 243 42.96 -1.54 1.43
CA VAL A 243 41.62 -2.10 1.59
C VAL A 243 40.64 -1.32 0.72
N SER A 244 40.26 -1.89 -0.42
CA SER A 244 39.20 -1.32 -1.27
C SER A 244 37.83 -1.60 -0.63
N ALA A 245 37.08 -0.53 -0.33
CA ALA A 245 35.71 -0.65 0.16
C ALA A 245 34.77 -1.22 -0.92
N SER A 246 33.64 -1.83 -0.52
CA SER A 246 32.59 -2.17 -1.51
C SER A 246 32.08 -0.89 -2.17
N PRO A 247 32.02 -0.83 -3.51
CA PRO A 247 31.48 0.32 -4.23
C PRO A 247 29.96 0.45 -4.09
N LEU A 248 29.28 -0.57 -3.54
CA LEU A 248 27.82 -0.66 -3.46
C LEU A 248 27.30 -0.47 -2.02
N SER A 249 28.04 0.17 -1.12
CA SER A 249 27.57 0.43 0.25
C SER A 249 26.38 1.38 0.26
N THR A 250 25.26 0.99 0.85
CA THR A 250 24.13 1.89 1.18
C THR A 250 24.40 2.63 2.49
N SER A 251 23.85 3.84 2.63
CA SER A 251 23.94 4.58 3.89
C SER A 251 23.05 3.94 4.96
N LYS A 252 23.35 4.19 6.25
CA LYS A 252 22.49 3.70 7.36
C LYS A 252 21.07 4.28 7.30
N GLU A 253 20.93 5.51 6.81
CA GLU A 253 19.64 6.17 6.63
C GLU A 253 18.79 5.46 5.55
N GLU A 254 19.42 5.03 4.45
CA GLU A 254 18.75 4.26 3.40
C GLU A 254 18.30 2.87 3.88
N GLU A 255 19.04 2.26 4.81
CA GLU A 255 18.66 0.97 5.40
C GLU A 255 17.41 1.06 6.28
N GLU A 256 17.28 2.13 7.08
CA GLU A 256 16.13 2.39 7.94
C GLU A 256 14.89 2.78 7.13
N ASP A 257 15.07 3.64 6.11
CA ASP A 257 13.98 4.12 5.25
C ASP A 257 13.26 2.98 4.49
N VAL A 258 13.96 1.90 4.13
CA VAL A 258 13.34 0.73 3.47
C VAL A 258 12.41 -0.03 4.40
N ASN A 259 12.80 -0.24 5.66
CA ASN A 259 11.93 -0.93 6.61
C ASN A 259 10.66 -0.10 6.86
N ALA A 260 10.83 1.21 7.01
CA ALA A 260 9.71 2.15 7.09
C ALA A 260 8.85 2.15 5.81
N LEU A 261 9.46 2.05 4.62
CA LEU A 261 8.73 1.96 3.36
C LEU A 261 7.92 0.67 3.25
N ILE A 262 8.47 -0.47 3.66
CA ILE A 262 7.77 -1.77 3.68
C ILE A 262 6.55 -1.68 4.61
N GLU A 263 6.71 -1.12 5.80
CA GLU A 263 5.59 -0.90 6.73
C GLU A 263 4.52 0.01 6.13
N ARG A 264 4.91 1.11 5.49
CA ARG A 264 3.99 2.04 4.82
C ARG A 264 3.23 1.38 3.66
N VAL A 265 3.89 0.56 2.86
CA VAL A 265 3.25 -0.17 1.75
C VAL A 265 2.26 -1.19 2.29
N LEU A 266 2.65 -1.96 3.31
CA LEU A 266 1.75 -2.92 3.96
C LEU A 266 0.53 -2.23 4.58
N GLU A 267 0.71 -1.06 5.20
CA GLU A 267 -0.40 -0.31 5.78
C GLU A 267 -1.32 0.28 4.69
N ALA A 268 -0.75 0.82 3.61
CA ALA A 268 -1.51 1.31 2.47
C ALA A 268 -2.33 0.19 1.80
N GLU A 269 -1.78 -1.02 1.68
CA GLU A 269 -2.52 -2.18 1.16
C GLU A 269 -3.68 -2.57 2.07
N LYS A 270 -3.50 -2.59 3.41
CA LYS A 270 -4.59 -2.83 4.36
C LYS A 270 -5.68 -1.79 4.26
N GLU A 271 -5.31 -0.50 4.19
CA GLU A 271 -6.28 0.59 4.02
C GLU A 271 -7.05 0.44 2.70
N ALA A 272 -6.37 0.11 1.61
CA ALA A 272 -7.01 -0.11 0.31
C ALA A 272 -8.03 -1.26 0.35
N VAL A 273 -7.74 -2.35 1.06
CA VAL A 273 -8.70 -3.45 1.28
C VAL A 273 -9.92 -2.96 2.06
N LEU A 274 -9.70 -2.24 3.17
CA LEU A 274 -10.79 -1.70 3.99
C LEU A 274 -11.68 -0.74 3.20
N TRP A 275 -11.09 0.13 2.37
CA TRP A 275 -11.83 1.06 1.52
C TRP A 275 -12.63 0.34 0.43
N ARG A 276 -12.10 -0.74 -0.15
CA ARG A 276 -12.84 -1.58 -1.10
C ARG A 276 -14.06 -2.24 -0.44
N GLU A 277 -13.93 -2.73 0.79
CA GLU A 277 -15.04 -3.30 1.54
C GLU A 277 -16.12 -2.25 1.86
N LYS A 278 -15.72 -1.07 2.35
CA LYS A 278 -16.65 0.04 2.60
C LYS A 278 -17.37 0.48 1.32
N ALA A 279 -16.66 0.56 0.20
CA ALA A 279 -17.24 0.91 -1.09
C ALA A 279 -18.27 -0.14 -1.54
N ALA A 280 -17.98 -1.43 -1.35
CA ALA A 280 -18.91 -2.52 -1.66
C ALA A 280 -20.17 -2.45 -0.78
N GLN A 281 -20.03 -2.24 0.53
CA GLN A 281 -21.15 -2.08 1.46
C GLN A 281 -22.02 -0.86 1.11
N THR A 282 -21.38 0.26 0.77
CA THR A 282 -22.08 1.49 0.38
C THR A 282 -22.85 1.27 -0.92
N ALA A 283 -22.25 0.62 -1.91
CA ALA A 283 -22.91 0.26 -3.17
C ALA A 283 -24.13 -0.66 -2.93
N GLU A 284 -24.03 -1.61 -2.01
CA GLU A 284 -25.17 -2.47 -1.64
C GLU A 284 -26.28 -1.67 -0.93
N SER A 285 -25.93 -0.78 0.01
CA SER A 285 -26.91 0.08 0.67
C SER A 285 -27.64 1.00 -0.31
N LEU A 286 -26.93 1.52 -1.32
CA LEU A 286 -27.50 2.37 -2.34
C LEU A 286 -28.51 1.59 -3.19
N ARG A 287 -28.14 0.38 -3.64
CA ARG A 287 -29.07 -0.50 -4.38
C ARG A 287 -30.34 -0.81 -3.57
N ARG A 288 -30.20 -1.08 -2.27
CA ARG A 288 -31.37 -1.32 -1.39
C ARG A 288 -32.24 -0.07 -1.26
N ALA A 289 -31.64 1.11 -1.13
CA ALA A 289 -32.37 2.37 -1.06
C ALA A 289 -33.10 2.69 -2.37
N GLU A 290 -32.46 2.46 -3.52
CA GLU A 290 -33.08 2.60 -4.85
C GLU A 290 -34.27 1.66 -5.00
N GLN A 291 -34.12 0.37 -4.65
CA GLN A 291 -35.23 -0.58 -4.70
C GLN A 291 -36.38 -0.17 -3.79
N ALA A 292 -36.09 0.27 -2.56
CA ALA A 292 -37.11 0.74 -1.63
C ALA A 292 -37.84 2.00 -2.13
N ALA A 293 -37.15 2.90 -2.84
CA ALA A 293 -37.75 4.06 -3.47
C ALA A 293 -38.70 3.66 -4.61
N VAL A 294 -38.29 2.71 -5.47
CA VAL A 294 -39.13 2.14 -6.53
C VAL A 294 -40.37 1.46 -5.94
N ASP A 295 -40.22 0.68 -4.88
CA ASP A 295 -41.33 0.00 -4.20
C ASP A 295 -42.28 1.02 -3.53
N ALA A 296 -41.74 2.09 -2.94
CA ALA A 296 -42.53 3.18 -2.37
C ALA A 296 -43.33 3.93 -3.44
N GLN A 297 -42.71 4.25 -4.59
CA GLN A 297 -43.39 4.88 -5.71
C GLN A 297 -44.50 4.00 -6.28
N SER A 298 -44.25 2.69 -6.39
CA SER A 298 -45.25 1.72 -6.84
C SER A 298 -46.45 1.63 -5.88
N ARG A 299 -46.20 1.62 -4.57
CA ARG A 299 -47.27 1.65 -3.55
C ARG A 299 -48.07 2.96 -3.57
N ALA A 300 -47.39 4.10 -3.75
CA ALA A 300 -48.07 5.39 -3.87
C ALA A 300 -48.99 5.42 -5.11
N ALA A 301 -48.50 4.95 -6.27
CA ALA A 301 -49.31 4.86 -7.48
C ALA A 301 -50.53 3.94 -7.31
N ALA A 302 -50.37 2.80 -6.63
CA ALA A 302 -51.49 1.90 -6.32
C ALA A 302 -52.53 2.57 -5.41
N ALA A 303 -52.09 3.27 -4.35
CA ALA A 303 -52.97 3.99 -3.44
C ALA A 303 -53.74 5.13 -4.14
N GLU A 304 -53.09 5.85 -5.06
CA GLU A 304 -53.75 6.87 -5.89
C GLU A 304 -54.82 6.26 -6.82
N ALA A 305 -54.54 5.10 -7.42
CA ALA A 305 -55.50 4.38 -8.25
C ALA A 305 -56.72 3.93 -7.43
N ASP A 306 -56.50 3.38 -6.24
CA ASP A 306 -57.57 2.97 -5.31
C ASP A 306 -58.42 4.17 -4.86
N ALA A 307 -57.78 5.28 -4.50
CA ALA A 307 -58.47 6.52 -4.11
C ALA A 307 -59.33 7.07 -5.26
N ASN A 308 -58.81 7.04 -6.49
CA ASN A 308 -59.57 7.45 -7.68
C ASN A 308 -60.76 6.53 -7.95
N SER A 309 -60.60 5.21 -7.81
CA SER A 309 -61.69 4.24 -7.91
C SER A 309 -62.77 4.48 -6.86
N ALA A 310 -62.38 4.67 -5.59
CA ALA A 310 -63.31 5.01 -4.51
C ALA A 310 -64.05 6.33 -4.77
N LYS A 311 -63.35 7.35 -5.28
CA LYS A 311 -63.97 8.62 -5.68
C LYS A 311 -65.00 8.43 -6.79
N GLN A 312 -64.70 7.61 -7.80
CA GLN A 312 -65.66 7.28 -8.86
C GLN A 312 -66.88 6.54 -8.31
N GLN A 313 -66.70 5.60 -7.37
CA GLN A 313 -67.80 4.92 -6.70
C GLN A 313 -68.68 5.88 -5.90
N VAL A 314 -68.09 6.85 -5.17
CA VAL A 314 -68.85 7.89 -4.45
C VAL A 314 -69.63 8.76 -5.42
N VAL A 315 -69.03 9.18 -6.54
CA VAL A 315 -69.73 9.96 -7.58
C VAL A 315 -70.87 9.15 -8.18
N ALA A 316 -70.66 7.86 -8.46
CA ALA A 316 -71.71 6.96 -8.95
C ALA A 316 -72.85 6.79 -7.93
N LEU A 317 -72.53 6.65 -6.64
CA LEU A 317 -73.50 6.56 -5.55
C LEU A 317 -74.34 7.83 -5.44
N VAL A 318 -73.69 9.01 -5.48
CA VAL A 318 -74.37 10.32 -5.37
C VAL A 318 -75.27 10.59 -6.58
N ASN A 319 -74.87 10.14 -7.77
CA ASN A 319 -75.65 10.28 -8.99
C ASN A 319 -76.71 9.19 -9.18
N SER A 320 -76.78 8.19 -8.29
CA SER A 320 -77.78 7.14 -8.36
C SER A 320 -79.21 7.66 -8.11
N THR A 321 -80.17 7.03 -8.77
CA THR A 321 -81.60 7.36 -8.70
C THR A 321 -82.13 7.26 -7.27
N THR A 322 -81.63 6.28 -6.50
CA THR A 322 -81.99 6.02 -5.11
C THR A 322 -81.47 7.12 -4.16
N TRP A 323 -80.23 7.60 -4.37
CA TRP A 323 -79.67 8.70 -3.59
C TRP A 323 -80.45 10.00 -3.82
N ARG A 324 -80.83 10.29 -5.07
CA ARG A 324 -81.64 11.46 -5.43
C ARG A 324 -83.05 11.40 -4.83
N MET A 325 -83.71 10.24 -4.85
CA MET A 325 -85.03 10.07 -4.22
C MET A 325 -85.01 10.31 -2.70
N MET A 326 -83.92 9.96 -2.01
CA MET A 326 -83.76 10.14 -0.56
C MET A 326 -83.27 11.54 -0.16
N GLY A 327 -83.03 12.44 -1.10
CA GLY A 327 -82.61 13.83 -0.84
C GLY A 327 -83.56 14.61 0.10
N PRO A 328 -84.90 14.60 -0.12
CA PRO A 328 -85.86 15.29 0.74
C PRO A 328 -85.90 14.73 2.17
N VAL A 329 -85.76 13.41 2.31
CA VAL A 329 -85.74 12.72 3.62
C VAL A 329 -84.47 13.08 4.40
N ARG A 330 -83.30 13.15 3.73
CA ARG A 330 -82.05 13.59 4.37
C ARG A 330 -82.09 15.05 4.79
N GLY A 331 -82.64 15.94 3.96
CA GLY A 331 -82.86 17.34 4.33
C GLY A 331 -83.78 17.48 5.56
N ALA A 332 -84.85 16.70 5.62
CA ALA A 332 -85.76 16.67 6.77
C ALA A 332 -85.07 16.16 8.05
N VAL A 333 -84.27 15.08 7.96
CA VAL A 333 -83.50 14.54 9.10
C VAL A 333 -82.45 15.53 9.59
N GLN A 334 -81.79 16.25 8.69
CA GLN A 334 -80.74 17.21 9.05
C GLN A 334 -81.33 18.48 9.69
N VAL A 335 -82.50 18.93 9.22
CA VAL A 335 -83.29 19.99 9.87
C VAL A 335 -83.86 19.54 11.22
N LEU A 336 -84.31 18.28 11.34
CA LEU A 336 -84.75 17.71 12.62
C LEU A 336 -83.61 17.60 13.64
N LYS A 337 -82.38 17.31 13.19
CA LYS A 337 -81.18 17.31 14.05
C LYS A 337 -80.77 18.72 14.50
N THR A 338 -81.00 19.76 13.70
CA THR A 338 -80.62 21.14 14.06
C THR A 338 -81.66 21.89 14.87
N VAL A 339 -82.95 21.57 14.74
CA VAL A 339 -84.05 22.33 15.41
C VAL A 339 -84.46 21.75 16.77
N GLY A 340 -84.07 20.52 17.10
CA GLY A 340 -84.35 19.90 18.41
C GLY A 340 -85.84 19.54 18.61
N PHE A 341 -86.09 18.42 19.30
CA PHE A 341 -87.44 17.89 19.48
C PHE A 341 -88.26 18.69 20.51
N SER A 342 -88.97 19.75 20.09
CA SER A 342 -89.99 20.41 20.92
C SER A 342 -91.36 20.52 20.23
N ARG A 343 -92.44 20.23 20.97
CA ARG A 343 -93.85 20.29 20.51
C ARG A 343 -94.23 21.67 19.94
N ALA A 344 -93.56 22.74 20.36
CA ALA A 344 -93.78 24.11 19.91
C ALA A 344 -93.14 24.37 18.53
N GLY A 345 -91.95 23.83 18.27
CA GLY A 345 -91.27 23.94 16.96
C GLY A 345 -92.03 23.22 15.85
N ALA A 346 -92.54 22.01 16.13
CA ALA A 346 -93.37 21.26 15.19
C ALA A 346 -94.65 22.01 14.78
N LYS A 347 -95.32 22.69 15.73
CA LYS A 347 -96.50 23.53 15.44
C LYS A 347 -96.15 24.75 14.58
N ARG A 348 -94.98 25.37 14.80
CA ARG A 348 -94.54 26.57 14.08
C ARG A 348 -94.23 26.28 12.60
N VAL A 349 -93.78 25.06 12.29
CA VAL A 349 -93.53 24.59 10.91
C VAL A 349 -94.80 24.01 10.25
N ALA A 350 -95.65 23.30 11.00
CA ALA A 350 -96.86 22.68 10.44
C ALA A 350 -97.96 23.71 10.08
N LYS A 351 -98.10 24.81 10.83
CA LYS A 351 -99.15 25.82 10.62
C LYS A 351 -99.14 26.44 9.20
N PRO A 352 -98.01 26.96 8.67
CA PRO A 352 -98.00 27.52 7.31
C PRO A 352 -98.19 26.47 6.21
N VAL A 353 -97.73 25.23 6.42
CA VAL A 353 -97.93 24.11 5.48
C VAL A 353 -99.42 23.75 5.38
N LEU A 354 -100.13 23.72 6.52
CA LEU A 354 -101.57 23.46 6.56
C LEU A 354 -102.38 24.60 5.93
N VAL A 355 -102.01 25.86 6.16
CA VAL A 355 -102.69 27.02 5.54
C VAL A 355 -102.50 27.05 4.02
N ARG A 356 -101.28 26.78 3.53
CA ARG A 356 -101.03 26.65 2.08
C ARG A 356 -101.74 25.44 1.48
N GLY A 357 -101.80 24.32 2.21
CA GLY A 357 -102.61 23.16 1.82
C GLY A 357 -104.09 23.48 1.70
N ALA A 358 -104.66 24.24 2.65
CA ALA A 358 -106.05 24.68 2.62
C ALA A 358 -106.35 25.64 1.46
N ALA A 359 -105.47 26.61 1.21
CA ALA A 359 -105.58 27.53 0.07
C ALA A 359 -105.48 26.82 -1.29
N PHE A 360 -104.55 25.85 -1.41
CA PHE A 360 -104.39 25.04 -2.62
C PHE A 360 -105.61 24.13 -2.89
N LEU A 361 -106.20 23.57 -1.84
CA LEU A 361 -107.45 22.79 -1.92
C LEU A 361 -108.66 23.67 -2.30
N HIS A 362 -108.65 24.94 -1.90
CA HIS A 362 -109.73 25.85 -2.29
C HIS A 362 -109.66 26.24 -3.78
N ALA A 363 -108.45 26.34 -4.33
CA ALA A 363 -108.20 26.62 -5.75
C ALA A 363 -108.49 25.43 -6.70
N HIS A 364 -108.71 24.21 -6.19
CA HIS A 364 -108.93 22.99 -6.99
C HIS A 364 -110.19 22.21 -6.59
N PRO A 365 -111.38 22.52 -7.16
CA PRO A 365 -112.67 21.97 -6.75
C PRO A 365 -112.74 20.43 -6.79
N LYS A 366 -112.17 19.80 -7.83
CA LYS A 366 -112.18 18.32 -7.98
C LYS A 366 -111.33 17.59 -6.92
N LEU A 367 -110.28 18.25 -6.40
CA LEU A 367 -109.44 17.72 -5.32
C LEU A 367 -110.10 17.90 -3.96
N LYS A 368 -110.80 19.02 -3.75
CA LYS A 368 -111.62 19.26 -2.55
C LYS A 368 -112.65 18.16 -2.34
N ASP A 369 -113.34 17.71 -3.39
CA ASP A 369 -114.36 16.67 -3.28
C ASP A 369 -113.76 15.29 -2.94
N ARG A 370 -112.60 14.95 -3.51
CA ARG A 370 -111.86 13.71 -3.19
C ARG A 370 -111.30 13.71 -1.76
N VAL A 371 -110.77 14.84 -1.30
CA VAL A 371 -110.26 15.02 0.06
C VAL A 371 -111.40 15.06 1.09
N ALA A 372 -112.55 15.66 0.75
CA ALA A 372 -113.74 15.63 1.59
C ALA A 372 -114.34 14.22 1.71
N TRP A 373 -114.31 13.42 0.63
CA TRP A 373 -114.75 12.03 0.64
C TRP A 373 -113.88 11.13 1.53
N THR A 374 -112.55 11.28 1.49
CA THR A 374 -111.63 10.55 2.39
C THR A 374 -111.71 11.05 3.83
N LEU A 375 -111.92 12.35 4.07
CA LEU A 375 -112.08 12.92 5.43
C LEU A 375 -113.40 12.57 6.11
N ARG A 376 -114.45 12.14 5.37
CA ARG A 376 -115.68 11.56 5.95
C ARG A 376 -115.41 10.26 6.72
N ARG A 377 -114.34 9.53 6.38
CA ARG A 377 -113.92 8.30 7.07
C ARG A 377 -113.22 8.55 8.42
N PHE A 378 -112.85 9.79 8.72
CA PHE A 378 -112.12 10.17 9.94
C PHE A 378 -112.71 11.45 10.58
N PRO A 379 -113.84 11.35 11.31
CA PRO A 379 -114.59 12.51 11.81
C PRO A 379 -113.79 13.40 12.78
N ALA A 380 -112.88 12.82 13.58
CA ALA A 380 -112.04 13.57 14.53
C ALA A 380 -111.01 14.49 13.84
N LEU A 381 -110.58 14.16 12.62
CA LEU A 381 -109.62 14.97 11.85
C LEU A 381 -110.33 16.14 11.16
N ARG A 382 -111.57 15.92 10.71
CA ARG A 382 -112.41 16.94 10.06
C ARG A 382 -112.75 18.11 11.00
N SER A 383 -113.13 17.83 12.25
CA SER A 383 -113.49 18.88 13.22
C SER A 383 -112.30 19.78 13.58
N ARG A 384 -111.09 19.21 13.66
CA ARG A 384 -109.85 19.95 13.94
C ARG A 384 -109.39 20.84 12.79
N LEU A 385 -109.67 20.47 11.54
CA LEU A 385 -109.30 21.27 10.36
C LEU A 385 -110.27 22.44 10.14
N VAL A 386 -111.57 22.26 10.43
CA VAL A 386 -112.59 23.34 10.29
C VAL A 386 -112.41 24.44 11.35
N GLY A 387 -112.02 24.09 12.58
CA GLY A 387 -111.76 25.07 13.64
C GLY A 387 -110.55 25.99 13.43
N ILE A 388 -109.67 25.68 12.48
CA ILE A 388 -108.43 26.45 12.20
C ILE A 388 -108.63 27.42 11.02
N ALA A 389 -109.61 27.19 10.14
CA ALA A 389 -109.81 27.96 8.91
C ALA A 389 -110.92 29.04 8.98
N GLY A 390 -111.75 29.04 10.04
CA GLY A 390 -112.99 29.84 10.08
C GLY A 390 -112.94 31.24 10.69
N ASN A 391 -111.82 31.71 11.26
CA ASN A 391 -111.86 32.90 12.14
C ASN A 391 -110.98 34.10 11.77
N GLU A 392 -110.18 34.07 10.69
CA GLU A 392 -109.32 35.21 10.32
C GLU A 392 -109.16 35.35 8.79
N ALA A 393 -110.27 35.33 8.06
CA ALA A 393 -110.32 35.77 6.68
C ALA A 393 -110.71 37.26 6.65
N LEU A 394 -109.72 38.16 6.63
CA LEU A 394 -109.73 39.51 6.03
C LEU A 394 -108.52 40.33 6.54
N GLY A 395 -107.56 40.56 5.66
CA GLY A 395 -106.36 41.35 5.95
C GLY A 395 -105.36 41.28 4.81
N THR A 396 -105.64 41.99 3.73
CA THR A 396 -104.74 42.20 2.59
C THR A 396 -103.45 42.86 3.05
N ALA A 397 -102.31 42.19 2.84
CA ALA A 397 -100.98 42.74 3.12
C ALA A 397 -100.58 43.80 2.08
N PRO A 398 -99.97 44.94 2.47
CA PRO A 398 -99.45 45.90 1.52
C PRO A 398 -98.16 45.40 0.85
N ALA A 399 -98.04 45.68 -0.45
CA ALA A 399 -96.85 45.42 -1.25
C ALA A 399 -95.68 46.29 -0.79
N ALA A 400 -94.48 45.72 -0.71
CA ALA A 400 -93.25 46.45 -0.41
C ALA A 400 -92.86 47.38 -1.58
N PRO A 401 -92.44 48.63 -1.32
CA PRO A 401 -92.07 49.57 -2.39
C PRO A 401 -90.75 49.16 -3.07
N ALA A 402 -90.64 49.47 -4.37
CA ALA A 402 -89.43 49.31 -5.15
C ALA A 402 -88.36 50.32 -4.70
N VAL A 403 -87.11 49.89 -4.59
CA VAL A 403 -85.98 50.71 -4.12
C VAL A 403 -85.40 51.47 -5.31
N GLU A 404 -85.58 52.78 -5.36
CA GLU A 404 -85.13 53.66 -6.45
C GLU A 404 -83.74 54.29 -6.25
N SER A 405 -83.07 54.10 -5.09
CA SER A 405 -81.71 54.61 -4.87
C SER A 405 -80.84 53.76 -3.92
N VAL A 406 -79.52 53.76 -4.14
CA VAL A 406 -78.50 52.96 -3.42
C VAL A 406 -78.43 53.31 -1.92
N GLU A 407 -78.91 54.49 -1.54
CA GLU A 407 -78.93 54.99 -0.16
C GLU A 407 -80.02 54.33 0.71
N GLN A 408 -81.02 53.68 0.13
CA GLN A 408 -82.04 52.95 0.88
C GLN A 408 -81.69 51.46 1.10
N LEU A 409 -80.51 51.02 0.67
CA LEU A 409 -80.05 49.64 0.87
C LEU A 409 -79.63 49.37 2.32
N THR A 410 -79.99 48.18 2.82
CA THR A 410 -79.51 47.68 4.11
C THR A 410 -77.98 47.55 4.12
N ALA A 411 -77.37 47.62 5.30
CA ALA A 411 -75.91 47.61 5.46
C ALA A 411 -75.23 46.44 4.71
N ARG A 412 -75.82 45.24 4.75
CA ARG A 412 -75.32 44.06 4.03
C ARG A 412 -75.44 44.18 2.51
N ALA A 413 -76.50 44.81 2.00
CA ALA A 413 -76.69 45.03 0.57
C ALA A 413 -75.72 46.10 0.01
N ARG A 414 -75.35 47.09 0.83
CA ARG A 414 -74.28 48.04 0.47
C ARG A 414 -72.91 47.36 0.38
N THR A 415 -72.61 46.40 1.26
CA THR A 415 -71.35 45.62 1.20
C THR A 415 -71.26 44.83 -0.10
N VAL A 416 -72.34 44.13 -0.48
CA VAL A 416 -72.40 43.36 -1.74
C VAL A 416 -72.29 44.28 -2.98
N TYR A 417 -72.88 45.47 -2.93
CA TYR A 417 -72.75 46.46 -4.01
C TYR A 417 -71.31 46.99 -4.17
N GLN A 418 -70.61 47.22 -3.05
CA GLN A 418 -69.19 47.63 -3.08
C GLN A 418 -68.26 46.52 -3.58
N ASP A 419 -68.49 45.27 -3.18
CA ASP A 419 -67.72 44.12 -3.68
C ASP A 419 -67.88 43.93 -5.20
N LEU A 420 -69.09 44.15 -5.74
CA LEU A 420 -69.35 44.10 -7.18
C LEU A 420 -68.66 45.24 -7.95
N LEU A 421 -68.57 46.45 -7.37
CA LEU A 421 -67.83 47.57 -7.96
C LEU A 421 -66.32 47.36 -7.94
N GLN A 422 -65.77 46.72 -6.89
CA GLN A 422 -64.36 46.35 -6.81
C GLN A 422 -64.00 45.26 -7.83
N SER A 423 -64.86 44.25 -8.00
CA SER A 423 -64.69 43.20 -9.01
C SER A 423 -64.68 43.77 -10.45
N LYS A 424 -65.51 44.79 -10.74
CA LYS A 424 -65.57 45.43 -12.06
C LYS A 424 -64.33 46.28 -12.39
N LYS A 425 -63.63 46.83 -11.37
CA LYS A 425 -62.34 47.53 -11.53
C LYS A 425 -61.14 46.59 -11.67
N SER A 426 -61.25 45.35 -11.17
CA SER A 426 -60.19 44.34 -11.24
C SER A 426 -60.12 43.57 -12.57
N ASN A 427 -61.11 43.72 -13.45
CA ASN A 427 -61.18 43.04 -14.76
C ASN A 427 -60.74 43.93 -15.95
N HIS A 428 -60.12 45.08 -15.70
CA HIS A 428 -59.54 46.00 -16.71
C HIS A 428 -58.07 46.37 -16.41
N ARG A 429 -57.31 45.44 -15.79
CA ARG A 429 -55.85 45.49 -15.71
C ARG A 429 -55.25 44.20 -16.22
#